data_AF-A0AAP1EYS0-F1
#
_entry.id   AF-A0AAP1EYS0-F1
#
_cell.length_a   1.000
_cell.length_b   1.000
_cell.length_c   1.000
_cell.angle_alpha   90.00
_cell.angle_beta   90.00
_cell.angle_gamma   90.00
#
_symmetry.space_group_name_H-M   'P 1'
#
loop_
_entity.id
_entity.type
_entity.pdbx_description
1 polymer ?
#
loop_
_entity_poly.entity_id
_entity_poly.type
_entity_poly.pdbx_seq_one_letter_code
_entity_poly.pdbx_strand_id
1 'polypeptide(L)'
;MKETLLFRKGRCWRQLFLQGALLMIAMAPSALVASDVHVSSAKTAAEAGLVDVHALAPDIALDMRYASSNNFTGQVVPGYNAPRCYLLHPAAEALARVAHTLEAEGDRLQVFDCYRPVRSVKAFVAWAADLQNRTTRAQYYPRVDKRALLGDYIAPTSGHSRGATLDLGLLQCRSAACQAVDMGTGFDFFDARAHTDAPDISAAQRAHRQRLLRRCRPSGGARNR
;
A
#
# COMPACT_ATOMS: atom_id res chain seq x y z
N MET A 1 -33.38 23.66 5.84
CA MET A 1 -33.64 24.92 6.55
C MET A 1 -32.84 26.00 5.85
N LYS A 2 -33.53 26.98 5.29
CA LYS A 2 -32.97 28.14 4.57
C LYS A 2 -32.58 29.18 5.61
N GLU A 3 -31.41 29.78 5.50
CA GLU A 3 -31.21 31.15 6.00
C GLU A 3 -30.38 31.94 5.01
N THR A 4 -31.06 32.89 4.39
CA THR A 4 -30.50 34.07 3.73
C THR A 4 -30.94 35.24 4.59
N LEU A 5 -30.01 36.07 5.08
CA LEU A 5 -30.33 37.43 5.53
C LEU A 5 -29.18 38.37 5.18
N LEU A 6 -29.50 39.28 4.25
CA LEU A 6 -28.73 40.44 3.85
C LEU A 6 -28.70 41.49 4.97
N PHE A 7 -27.62 42.28 5.04
CA PHE A 7 -27.72 43.69 5.40
C PHE A 7 -26.85 44.56 4.50
N ARG A 8 -27.50 45.57 3.93
CA ARG A 8 -26.99 46.57 2.99
C ARG A 8 -26.87 47.91 3.74
N LYS A 9 -25.76 48.63 3.63
CA LYS A 9 -25.68 50.07 3.91
C LYS A 9 -24.88 50.75 2.79
N GLY A 10 -25.44 51.85 2.29
CA GLY A 10 -25.10 52.43 1.00
C GLY A 10 -23.95 53.43 0.99
N ARG A 11 -23.57 53.81 -0.23
CA ARG A 11 -23.20 55.18 -0.62
C ARG A 11 -23.19 55.30 -2.14
N CYS A 12 -23.69 56.45 -2.58
CA CYS A 12 -23.92 56.88 -3.96
C CYS A 12 -22.71 57.69 -4.44
N TRP A 13 -21.93 57.18 -5.41
CA TRP A 13 -20.89 57.97 -6.09
C TRP A 13 -20.96 57.68 -7.60
N ARG A 14 -21.36 58.73 -8.33
CA ARG A 14 -21.00 59.14 -9.70
C ARG A 14 -20.72 58.06 -10.76
N GLN A 15 -21.56 58.09 -11.80
CA GLN A 15 -21.33 57.47 -13.10
C GLN A 15 -19.97 57.91 -13.68
N LEU A 16 -19.08 56.96 -13.88
CA LEU A 16 -17.93 57.05 -14.78
C LEU A 16 -18.07 55.88 -15.75
N PHE A 17 -18.32 56.20 -17.02
CA PHE A 17 -18.25 55.26 -18.12
C PHE A 17 -16.80 54.77 -18.24
N LEU A 18 -16.51 53.55 -17.78
CA LEU A 18 -15.33 52.81 -18.22
C LEU A 18 -15.77 51.69 -19.15
N GLN A 19 -15.21 51.74 -20.36
CA GLN A 19 -15.31 50.73 -21.40
C GLN A 19 -14.93 49.36 -20.81
N GLY A 20 -15.86 48.40 -20.85
CA GLY A 20 -15.59 47.03 -20.45
C GLY A 20 -14.69 46.35 -21.46
N ALA A 21 -13.37 46.37 -21.24
CA ALA A 21 -12.47 45.43 -21.87
C ALA A 21 -12.65 44.08 -21.16
N LEU A 22 -13.32 43.14 -21.83
CA LEU A 22 -13.49 41.76 -21.38
C LEU A 22 -12.10 41.09 -21.41
N LEU A 23 -11.39 41.09 -20.28
CA LEU A 23 -10.12 40.38 -20.15
C LEU A 23 -10.42 38.87 -20.11
N MET A 24 -10.33 38.22 -21.28
CA MET A 24 -10.34 36.76 -21.39
C MET A 24 -9.06 36.22 -20.73
N ILE A 25 -9.12 35.92 -19.44
CA ILE A 25 -8.05 35.16 -18.77
C ILE A 25 -8.13 33.73 -19.33
N ALA A 26 -7.31 33.45 -20.34
CA ALA A 26 -7.08 32.08 -20.80
C ALA A 26 -6.43 31.31 -19.63
N MET A 27 -7.24 30.52 -18.91
CA MET A 27 -6.70 29.53 -17.98
C MET A 27 -6.01 28.46 -18.83
N ALA A 28 -4.70 28.58 -19.00
CA ALA A 28 -3.90 27.53 -19.59
C ALA A 28 -4.10 26.26 -18.73
N PRO A 29 -4.45 25.12 -19.33
CA PRO A 29 -4.54 23.87 -18.59
C PRO A 29 -3.13 23.55 -18.07
N SER A 30 -2.97 23.57 -16.75
CA SER A 30 -1.77 23.03 -16.10
C SER A 30 -1.71 21.54 -16.40
N ALA A 31 -0.96 21.16 -17.43
CA ALA A 31 -0.62 19.77 -17.66
C ALA A 31 0.19 19.28 -16.44
N LEU A 32 -0.40 18.37 -15.66
CA LEU A 32 0.32 17.59 -14.67
C LEU A 32 1.39 16.78 -15.41
N VAL A 33 2.62 17.27 -15.40
CA VAL A 33 3.77 16.52 -15.90
C VAL A 33 3.96 15.33 -14.96
N ALA A 34 3.65 14.13 -15.43
CA ALA A 34 3.95 12.90 -14.70
C ALA A 34 5.46 12.85 -14.44
N SER A 35 5.88 12.81 -13.17
CA SER A 35 7.29 12.74 -12.82
C SER A 35 7.90 11.41 -13.27
N ASP A 36 9.02 11.47 -13.99
CA ASP A 36 9.74 10.27 -14.43
C ASP A 36 10.17 9.41 -13.23
N VAL A 37 9.97 8.10 -13.34
CA VAL A 37 10.42 7.14 -12.33
C VAL A 37 11.94 7.03 -12.36
N HIS A 38 12.61 7.65 -11.38
CA HIS A 38 14.04 7.50 -11.21
C HIS A 38 14.36 6.19 -10.47
N VAL A 39 15.17 5.32 -11.10
CA VAL A 39 15.63 4.06 -10.51
C VAL A 39 17.06 4.24 -10.01
N SER A 40 17.29 3.91 -8.73
CA SER A 40 18.63 3.96 -8.12
C SER A 40 19.62 3.08 -8.89
N SER A 41 20.87 3.54 -9.01
CA SER A 41 21.98 2.78 -9.59
C SER A 41 22.58 1.73 -8.63
N ALA A 42 22.10 1.67 -7.39
CA ALA A 42 22.55 0.68 -6.40
C ALA A 42 22.35 -0.75 -6.92
N LYS A 43 23.39 -1.57 -6.78
CA LYS A 43 23.43 -2.96 -7.23
C LYS A 43 23.17 -3.94 -6.09
N THR A 44 23.38 -3.50 -4.84
CA THR A 44 23.14 -4.29 -3.64
C THR A 44 22.13 -3.61 -2.71
N ALA A 45 21.53 -4.38 -1.80
CA ALA A 45 20.65 -3.83 -0.76
C ALA A 45 21.39 -2.82 0.13
N ALA A 46 22.64 -3.14 0.50
CA ALA A 46 23.47 -2.26 1.33
C ALA A 46 23.78 -0.93 0.63
N GLU A 47 24.14 -0.94 -0.67
CA GLU A 47 24.34 0.28 -1.46
C GLU A 47 23.07 1.14 -1.56
N ALA A 48 21.90 0.52 -1.48
CA ALA A 48 20.60 1.20 -1.46
C ALA A 48 20.19 1.67 -0.05
N GLY A 49 21.02 1.49 0.97
CA GLY A 49 20.70 1.80 2.37
C GLY A 49 19.63 0.89 2.98
N LEU A 50 19.41 -0.28 2.36
CA LEU A 50 18.45 -1.28 2.83
C LEU A 50 19.16 -2.29 3.74
N VAL A 51 18.47 -2.69 4.80
CA VAL A 51 18.90 -3.72 5.75
C VAL A 51 17.89 -4.86 5.78
N ASP A 52 18.38 -6.07 6.05
CA ASP A 52 17.49 -7.20 6.35
C ASP A 52 16.84 -6.98 7.71
N VAL A 53 15.52 -7.10 7.78
CA VAL A 53 14.77 -6.87 9.02
C VAL A 53 15.12 -7.87 10.13
N HIS A 54 15.57 -9.09 9.78
CA HIS A 54 16.01 -10.08 10.77
C HIS A 54 17.28 -9.65 11.53
N ALA A 55 18.04 -8.68 11.01
CA ALA A 55 19.16 -8.11 11.75
C ALA A 55 18.71 -7.31 12.99
N LEU A 56 17.47 -6.80 13.01
CA LEU A 56 16.91 -6.00 14.10
C LEU A 56 15.78 -6.72 14.86
N ALA A 57 15.09 -7.65 14.22
CA ALA A 57 13.98 -8.41 14.81
C ALA A 57 13.95 -9.84 14.25
N PRO A 58 14.77 -10.76 14.81
CA PRO A 58 14.97 -12.11 14.26
C PRO A 58 13.72 -13.00 14.33
N ASP A 59 12.78 -12.68 15.22
CA ASP A 59 11.57 -13.46 15.44
C ASP A 59 10.42 -13.15 14.49
N ILE A 60 10.54 -12.12 13.64
CA ILE A 60 9.52 -11.82 12.63
C ILE A 60 9.32 -13.02 11.70
N ALA A 61 8.07 -13.43 11.51
CA ALA A 61 7.74 -14.48 10.57
C ALA A 61 7.76 -13.93 9.14
N LEU A 62 8.63 -14.47 8.28
CA LEU A 62 8.67 -14.13 6.86
C LEU A 62 7.88 -15.17 6.05
N ASP A 63 6.86 -14.70 5.35
CA ASP A 63 6.13 -15.46 4.34
C ASP A 63 6.23 -14.69 3.02
N MET A 64 7.47 -14.58 2.50
CA MET A 64 7.79 -13.73 1.34
C MET A 64 7.16 -14.29 0.05
N ARG A 65 5.90 -13.95 -0.19
CA ARG A 65 5.03 -14.58 -1.20
C ARG A 65 5.62 -14.55 -2.60
N TYR A 66 6.28 -13.45 -2.95
CA TYR A 66 6.87 -13.25 -4.26
C TYR A 66 8.20 -13.99 -4.49
N ALA A 67 8.81 -14.53 -3.43
CA ALA A 67 9.97 -15.44 -3.52
C ALA A 67 9.56 -16.92 -3.72
N SER A 68 8.28 -17.19 -3.94
CA SER A 68 7.72 -18.53 -4.17
C SER A 68 6.66 -18.48 -5.27
N SER A 69 6.05 -19.62 -5.63
CA SER A 69 4.87 -19.66 -6.52
C SER A 69 3.55 -19.33 -5.81
N ASN A 70 3.54 -19.19 -4.49
CA ASN A 70 2.36 -18.89 -3.70
C ASN A 70 2.04 -17.38 -3.73
N ASN A 71 1.75 -16.84 -4.91
CA ASN A 71 1.30 -15.46 -5.11
C ASN A 71 0.39 -15.37 -6.35
N PHE A 72 -0.18 -14.20 -6.63
CA PHE A 72 -1.12 -14.03 -7.72
C PHE A 72 -0.53 -14.29 -9.12
N THR A 73 0.79 -14.21 -9.31
CA THR A 73 1.43 -14.55 -10.59
C THR A 73 1.58 -16.06 -10.79
N GLY A 74 1.51 -16.84 -9.70
CA GLY A 74 1.72 -18.29 -9.70
C GLY A 74 3.18 -18.71 -9.91
N GLN A 75 4.13 -17.77 -9.89
CA GLN A 75 5.55 -18.00 -10.16
C GLN A 75 6.43 -17.18 -9.21
N VAL A 76 7.71 -17.53 -9.09
CA VAL A 76 8.70 -16.68 -8.41
C VAL A 76 8.84 -15.38 -9.21
N VAL A 77 8.68 -14.26 -8.54
CA VAL A 77 8.65 -12.94 -9.18
C VAL A 77 10.08 -12.46 -9.43
N PRO A 78 10.41 -11.96 -10.64
CA PRO A 78 11.75 -11.45 -10.92
C PRO A 78 12.22 -10.43 -9.88
N GLY A 79 13.41 -10.65 -9.31
CA GLY A 79 13.99 -9.80 -8.24
C GLY A 79 13.84 -10.36 -6.83
N TYR A 80 12.95 -11.34 -6.60
CA TYR A 80 12.81 -12.03 -5.32
C TYR A 80 13.63 -13.32 -5.31
N ASN A 81 14.96 -13.16 -5.27
CA ASN A 81 15.90 -14.29 -5.36
C ASN A 81 16.07 -15.06 -4.04
N ALA A 82 15.51 -14.55 -2.94
CA ALA A 82 15.54 -15.17 -1.62
C ALA A 82 14.32 -14.71 -0.80
N PRO A 83 13.82 -15.52 0.14
CA PRO A 83 12.73 -15.15 1.02
C PRO A 83 13.20 -14.23 2.16
N ARG A 84 13.72 -13.05 1.82
CA ARG A 84 14.21 -12.04 2.77
C ARG A 84 13.44 -10.73 2.61
N CYS A 85 13.24 -10.03 3.72
CA CYS A 85 12.61 -8.72 3.75
C CYS A 85 13.68 -7.64 3.96
N TYR A 86 13.81 -6.74 2.99
CA TYR A 86 14.71 -5.59 3.05
C TYR A 86 13.91 -4.30 3.19
N LEU A 87 14.34 -3.42 4.10
CA LEU A 87 13.75 -2.09 4.32
C LEU A 87 14.86 -1.07 4.53
N LEU A 88 14.57 0.22 4.29
CA LEU A 88 15.43 1.30 4.76
C LEU A 88 15.55 1.22 6.29
N HIS A 89 16.73 1.52 6.83
CA HIS A 89 17.02 1.36 8.25
C HIS A 89 15.95 1.95 9.19
N PRO A 90 15.45 3.19 9.00
CA PRO A 90 14.41 3.75 9.89
C PRO A 90 13.09 2.97 9.86
N ALA A 91 12.72 2.40 8.71
CA ALA A 91 11.53 1.57 8.59
C ALA A 91 11.74 0.19 9.25
N ALA A 92 12.93 -0.39 9.12
CA ALA A 92 13.29 -1.64 9.80
C ALA A 92 13.29 -1.48 11.33
N GLU A 93 13.83 -0.38 11.85
CA GLU A 93 13.77 -0.06 13.29
C GLU A 93 12.33 0.13 13.79
N ALA A 94 11.49 0.82 12.99
CA ALA A 94 10.08 0.98 13.33
C ALA A 94 9.36 -0.38 13.38
N LEU A 95 9.61 -1.23 12.39
CA LEU A 95 9.06 -2.59 12.34
C LEU A 95 9.50 -3.40 13.56
N ALA A 96 10.77 -3.34 13.95
CA ALA A 96 11.32 -4.05 15.10
C ALA A 96 10.61 -3.63 16.42
N ARG A 97 10.33 -2.33 16.61
CA ARG A 97 9.56 -1.86 17.78
C ARG A 97 8.13 -2.42 17.81
N VAL A 98 7.48 -2.50 16.65
CA VAL A 98 6.13 -3.08 16.53
C VAL A 98 6.17 -4.58 16.80
N ALA A 99 7.15 -5.29 16.24
CA ALA A 99 7.35 -6.73 16.48
C ALA A 99 7.50 -7.03 17.98
N HIS A 100 8.40 -6.31 18.66
CA HIS A 100 8.64 -6.47 20.10
C HIS A 100 7.38 -6.22 20.94
N THR A 101 6.58 -5.19 20.58
CA THR A 101 5.31 -4.90 21.26
C THR A 101 4.30 -6.02 21.10
N LEU A 102 4.22 -6.63 19.92
CA LEU A 102 3.28 -7.73 19.64
C LEU A 102 3.71 -9.04 20.30
N GLU A 103 5.01 -9.30 20.37
CA GLU A 103 5.57 -10.47 21.06
C GLU A 103 5.17 -10.49 22.54
N ALA A 104 5.22 -9.35 23.21
CA ALA A 104 4.74 -9.21 24.60
C ALA A 104 3.24 -9.53 24.77
N GLU A 105 2.45 -9.49 23.69
CA GLU A 105 1.01 -9.82 23.66
C GLU A 105 0.74 -11.26 23.23
N GLY A 106 1.80 -12.06 23.06
CA GLY A 106 1.75 -13.43 22.58
C GLY A 106 1.44 -13.53 21.08
N ASP A 107 1.74 -12.48 20.31
CA ASP A 107 1.53 -12.43 18.88
C ASP A 107 2.84 -12.16 18.14
N ARG A 108 2.86 -12.38 16.83
CA ARG A 108 4.05 -12.18 15.99
C ARG A 108 3.66 -11.55 14.67
N LEU A 109 4.47 -10.63 14.16
CA LEU A 109 4.27 -10.10 12.82
C LEU A 109 4.55 -11.17 11.78
N GLN A 110 3.67 -11.25 10.79
CA GLN A 110 3.90 -11.98 9.55
C GLN A 110 4.14 -10.97 8.44
N VAL A 111 5.23 -11.08 7.71
CA VAL A 111 5.60 -10.17 6.62
C VAL A 111 5.46 -10.90 5.29
N PHE A 112 4.69 -10.31 4.37
CA PHE A 112 4.46 -10.89 3.04
C PHE A 112 5.30 -10.24 1.94
N ASP A 113 5.53 -8.92 2.04
CA ASP A 113 6.39 -8.17 1.12
C ASP A 113 7.02 -6.95 1.81
N CYS A 114 8.19 -6.54 1.31
CA CYS A 114 8.96 -5.38 1.76
C CYS A 114 9.49 -4.61 0.54
N TYR A 115 10.79 -4.30 0.47
CA TYR A 115 11.37 -3.74 -0.74
C TYR A 115 11.06 -4.59 -1.98
N ARG A 116 10.40 -3.96 -2.95
CA ARG A 116 10.01 -4.56 -4.23
C ARG A 116 10.84 -3.95 -5.36
N PRO A 117 11.76 -4.70 -5.98
CA PRO A 117 12.52 -4.21 -7.13
C PRO A 117 11.61 -3.74 -8.27
N VAL A 118 12.03 -2.72 -9.01
CA VAL A 118 11.27 -2.19 -10.17
C VAL A 118 11.00 -3.28 -11.23
N ARG A 119 11.92 -4.23 -11.40
CA ARG A 119 11.73 -5.39 -12.29
C ARG A 119 10.53 -6.27 -11.89
N SER A 120 10.23 -6.37 -10.59
CA SER A 120 9.07 -7.09 -10.06
C SER A 120 7.77 -6.36 -10.40
N VAL A 121 7.76 -5.03 -10.29
CA VAL A 121 6.62 -4.19 -10.69
C VAL A 121 6.33 -4.35 -12.18
N LYS A 122 7.37 -4.33 -13.03
CA LYS A 122 7.23 -4.61 -14.47
C LYS A 122 6.65 -6.00 -14.74
N ALA A 123 7.07 -7.00 -13.98
CA ALA A 123 6.52 -8.36 -14.08
C ALA A 123 5.03 -8.42 -13.70
N PHE A 124 4.61 -7.67 -12.66
CA PHE A 124 3.19 -7.57 -12.28
C PHE A 124 2.34 -6.92 -13.36
N VAL A 125 2.83 -5.84 -13.97
CA VAL A 125 2.14 -5.18 -15.09
C VAL A 125 2.03 -6.11 -16.30
N ALA A 126 3.12 -6.81 -16.64
CA ALA A 126 3.11 -7.79 -17.73
C ALA A 126 2.13 -8.94 -17.47
N TRP A 127 2.12 -9.47 -16.23
CA TRP A 127 1.16 -10.49 -15.82
C TRP A 127 -0.28 -9.99 -15.90
N ALA A 128 -0.56 -8.75 -15.49
CA ALA A 128 -1.89 -8.16 -15.54
C ALA A 128 -2.37 -7.98 -16.99
N ALA A 129 -1.47 -7.60 -17.90
CA ALA A 129 -1.76 -7.41 -19.32
C ALA A 129 -2.01 -8.73 -20.07
N ASP A 130 -1.45 -9.86 -19.61
CA ASP A 130 -1.75 -11.18 -20.15
C ASP A 130 -3.15 -11.66 -19.68
N LEU A 131 -4.18 -11.35 -20.46
CA LEU A 131 -5.57 -11.68 -20.12
C LEU A 131 -5.90 -13.19 -20.21
N GLN A 132 -5.01 -14.00 -20.81
CA GLN A 132 -5.20 -15.44 -20.98
C GLN A 132 -4.73 -16.21 -19.75
N ASN A 133 -3.68 -15.74 -19.08
CA ASN A 133 -3.24 -16.34 -17.83
C ASN A 133 -4.24 -16.07 -16.70
N ARG A 134 -5.03 -17.09 -16.34
CA ARG A 134 -6.05 -17.02 -15.27
C ARG A 134 -5.90 -18.12 -14.23
N THR A 135 -4.73 -18.74 -14.16
CA THR A 135 -4.46 -19.92 -13.32
C THR A 135 -4.73 -19.67 -11.84
N THR A 136 -4.49 -18.45 -11.37
CA THR A 136 -4.64 -18.02 -9.97
C THR A 136 -5.96 -17.28 -9.69
N ARG A 137 -6.85 -17.13 -10.68
CA ARG A 137 -8.08 -16.33 -10.58
C ARG A 137 -8.95 -16.71 -9.39
N ALA A 138 -9.19 -18.00 -9.19
CA ALA A 138 -10.09 -18.48 -8.15
C ALA A 138 -9.64 -18.05 -6.74
N GLN A 139 -8.33 -17.95 -6.53
CA GLN A 139 -7.74 -17.61 -5.23
C GLN A 139 -7.60 -16.10 -5.03
N TYR A 140 -7.13 -15.36 -6.03
CA TYR A 140 -6.71 -13.96 -5.83
C TYR A 140 -7.70 -12.91 -6.35
N TYR A 141 -8.51 -13.23 -7.36
CA TYR A 141 -9.43 -12.25 -7.96
C TYR A 141 -10.70 -12.93 -8.52
N PRO A 142 -11.44 -13.71 -7.71
CA PRO A 142 -12.55 -14.52 -8.20
C PRO A 142 -13.70 -13.69 -8.78
N ARG A 143 -13.89 -12.47 -8.28
CA ARG A 143 -15.00 -11.56 -8.65
C ARG A 143 -14.57 -10.34 -9.47
N VAL A 144 -13.29 -10.21 -9.79
CA VAL A 144 -12.77 -9.06 -10.54
C VAL A 144 -12.33 -9.51 -11.94
N ASP A 145 -12.74 -8.78 -12.97
CA ASP A 145 -12.22 -9.01 -14.33
C ASP A 145 -10.73 -8.68 -14.36
N LYS A 146 -9.90 -9.55 -14.95
CA LYS A 146 -8.46 -9.35 -15.00
C LYS A 146 -8.06 -8.00 -15.61
N ARG A 147 -8.85 -7.47 -16.55
CA ARG A 147 -8.63 -6.14 -17.16
C ARG A 147 -8.69 -4.99 -16.16
N ALA A 148 -9.47 -5.15 -15.08
CA ALA A 148 -9.60 -4.13 -14.04
C ALA A 148 -8.46 -4.19 -13.01
N LEU A 149 -7.63 -5.25 -13.01
CA LEU A 149 -6.53 -5.34 -12.06
C LEU A 149 -5.48 -4.26 -12.29
N LEU A 150 -5.16 -3.94 -13.55
CA LEU A 150 -4.25 -2.83 -13.88
C LEU A 150 -4.99 -1.51 -13.69
N GLY A 151 -4.49 -0.67 -12.79
CA GLY A 151 -5.13 0.58 -12.37
C GLY A 151 -5.59 0.49 -10.91
N ASP A 152 -6.57 -0.37 -10.63
CA ASP A 152 -7.21 -0.43 -9.31
C ASP A 152 -6.36 -1.16 -8.26
N TYR A 153 -5.65 -2.23 -8.66
CA TYR A 153 -4.90 -3.09 -7.73
C TYR A 153 -3.41 -3.20 -8.07
N ILE A 154 -3.08 -3.16 -9.37
CA ILE A 154 -1.72 -3.23 -9.90
C ILE A 154 -1.40 -1.90 -10.56
N ALA A 155 -0.32 -1.26 -10.11
CA ALA A 155 0.15 0.01 -10.64
C ALA A 155 1.53 -0.13 -11.28
N PRO A 156 1.86 0.68 -12.31
CA PRO A 156 3.17 0.69 -12.95
C PRO A 156 4.29 1.23 -12.04
N THR A 157 3.92 1.81 -10.91
CA THR A 157 4.83 2.30 -9.86
C THR A 157 4.39 1.77 -8.51
N SER A 158 5.33 1.36 -7.65
CA SER A 158 5.02 0.82 -6.32
C SER A 158 5.70 1.61 -5.20
N GLY A 159 4.98 1.83 -4.09
CA GLY A 159 5.54 2.36 -2.85
C GLY A 159 6.62 1.47 -2.26
N HIS A 160 6.48 0.15 -2.41
CA HIS A 160 7.47 -0.85 -1.97
C HIS A 160 8.84 -0.64 -2.59
N SER A 161 8.92 -0.14 -3.83
CA SER A 161 10.19 0.16 -4.49
C SER A 161 10.98 1.29 -3.82
N ARG A 162 10.39 2.02 -2.87
CA ARG A 162 11.07 3.04 -2.05
C ARG A 162 11.65 2.49 -0.75
N GLY A 163 11.47 1.20 -0.45
CA GLY A 163 12.07 0.54 0.72
C GLY A 163 11.48 0.91 2.08
N ALA A 164 10.32 1.58 2.12
CA ALA A 164 9.64 1.96 3.37
C ALA A 164 8.15 1.57 3.37
N THR A 165 7.76 0.64 2.51
CA THR A 165 6.41 0.06 2.45
C THR A 165 6.55 -1.45 2.60
N LEU A 166 5.58 -2.05 3.28
CA LEU A 166 5.56 -3.46 3.61
C LEU A 166 4.12 -3.94 3.77
N ASP A 167 3.92 -5.22 3.51
CA ASP A 167 2.64 -5.90 3.65
C ASP A 167 2.69 -6.86 4.85
N LEU A 168 1.71 -6.72 5.73
CA LEU A 168 1.72 -7.34 7.05
C LEU A 168 0.46 -8.18 7.31
N GLY A 169 0.66 -9.27 8.02
CA GLY A 169 -0.33 -10.03 8.74
C GLY A 169 0.04 -10.15 10.22
N LEU A 170 -0.75 -10.94 10.93
CA LEU A 170 -0.52 -11.21 12.34
C LEU A 170 -0.65 -12.70 12.59
N LEU A 171 0.26 -13.25 13.40
CA LEU A 171 0.16 -14.57 13.96
C LEU A 171 -0.19 -14.46 15.44
N GLN A 172 -1.06 -15.34 15.91
CA GLN A 172 -1.32 -15.56 17.33
C GLN A 172 -0.48 -16.74 17.80
N CYS A 173 0.44 -16.50 18.73
CA CYS A 173 1.48 -17.43 19.19
C CYS A 173 1.31 -17.79 20.67
N ARG A 174 0.06 -17.83 21.16
CA ARG A 174 -0.26 -18.13 22.58
C ARG A 174 -0.35 -19.63 22.88
N SER A 175 -0.41 -20.47 21.85
CA SER A 175 -0.38 -21.93 21.95
C SER A 175 0.96 -22.46 21.44
N ALA A 176 1.18 -23.78 21.51
CA ALA A 176 2.43 -24.41 21.06
C ALA A 176 2.75 -24.16 19.57
N ALA A 177 1.76 -23.80 18.75
CA ALA A 177 1.94 -23.44 17.35
C ALA A 177 1.30 -22.08 17.05
N CYS A 178 2.06 -21.18 16.43
CA CYS A 178 1.52 -19.91 15.94
C CYS A 178 0.47 -20.15 14.84
N GLN A 179 -0.66 -19.44 14.92
CA GLN A 179 -1.73 -19.50 13.91
C GLN A 179 -1.95 -18.14 13.27
N ALA A 180 -2.17 -18.10 11.97
CA ALA A 180 -2.51 -16.86 11.28
C ALA A 180 -3.85 -16.32 11.78
N VAL A 181 -3.86 -15.04 12.14
CA VAL A 181 -5.08 -14.33 12.54
C VAL A 181 -5.93 -14.12 11.29
N ASP A 182 -7.20 -14.51 11.35
CA ASP A 182 -8.14 -14.33 10.24
C ASP A 182 -8.42 -12.84 10.00
N MET A 183 -7.90 -12.33 8.88
CA MET A 183 -8.11 -10.97 8.41
C MET A 183 -9.27 -10.86 7.41
N GLY A 184 -10.01 -11.95 7.13
CA GLY A 184 -11.17 -12.00 6.24
C GLY A 184 -10.89 -12.21 4.76
N THR A 185 -9.65 -11.98 4.33
CA THR A 185 -9.15 -12.29 2.99
C THR A 185 -7.70 -12.75 3.08
N GLY A 186 -7.23 -13.47 2.06
CA GLY A 186 -5.80 -13.76 1.92
C GLY A 186 -4.99 -12.51 1.54
N PHE A 187 -3.67 -12.63 1.62
CA PHE A 187 -2.73 -11.66 1.03
C PHE A 187 -2.95 -11.56 -0.49
N ASP A 188 -2.81 -10.34 -1.05
CA ASP A 188 -3.08 -10.02 -2.46
C ASP A 188 -4.46 -10.44 -3.00
N PHE A 189 -5.48 -10.46 -2.13
CA PHE A 189 -6.85 -10.68 -2.56
C PHE A 189 -7.40 -9.43 -3.25
N PHE A 190 -7.33 -9.38 -4.58
CA PHE A 190 -7.79 -8.25 -5.40
C PHE A 190 -9.30 -8.21 -5.48
N ASP A 191 -9.91 -7.62 -4.46
CA ASP A 191 -11.34 -7.40 -4.32
C ASP A 191 -11.59 -6.32 -3.25
N ALA A 192 -12.71 -5.61 -3.33
CA ALA A 192 -13.08 -4.60 -2.35
C ALA A 192 -13.15 -5.16 -0.91
N ARG A 193 -13.34 -6.47 -0.73
CA ARG A 193 -13.26 -7.14 0.59
C ARG A 193 -11.89 -7.07 1.26
N ALA A 194 -10.82 -6.85 0.51
CA ALA A 194 -9.48 -6.64 1.06
C ALA A 194 -9.26 -5.20 1.58
N HIS A 195 -10.15 -4.25 1.24
CA HIS A 195 -10.04 -2.88 1.76
C HIS A 195 -10.14 -2.87 3.29
N THR A 196 -9.32 -2.04 3.93
CA THR A 196 -9.19 -1.99 5.40
C THR A 196 -10.54 -1.89 6.13
N ASP A 197 -11.48 -1.12 5.58
CA ASP A 197 -12.81 -0.82 6.13
C ASP A 197 -13.95 -1.55 5.40
N ALA A 198 -13.64 -2.56 4.57
CA ALA A 198 -14.62 -3.30 3.77
C ALA A 198 -15.85 -3.71 4.60
N PRO A 199 -17.09 -3.36 4.22
CA PRO A 199 -18.26 -3.69 5.03
C PRO A 199 -18.58 -5.19 5.04
N ASP A 200 -18.18 -5.91 3.99
CA ASP A 200 -18.44 -7.33 3.75
C ASP A 200 -17.36 -8.26 4.36
N ILE A 201 -17.06 -8.04 5.65
CA ILE A 201 -16.24 -8.92 6.51
C ILE A 201 -16.82 -8.90 7.93
N SER A 202 -16.53 -9.93 8.73
CA SER A 202 -17.02 -10.02 10.11
C SER A 202 -16.47 -8.91 11.00
N ALA A 203 -17.19 -8.60 12.10
CA ALA A 203 -16.73 -7.63 13.09
C ALA A 203 -15.37 -8.01 13.70
N ALA A 204 -15.11 -9.31 13.89
CA ALA A 204 -13.84 -9.82 14.38
C ALA A 204 -12.70 -9.57 13.38
N GLN A 205 -12.90 -9.89 12.10
CA GLN A 205 -11.90 -9.66 11.03
C GLN A 205 -11.56 -8.16 10.92
N ARG A 206 -12.57 -7.30 10.98
CA ARG A 206 -12.37 -5.84 11.02
C ARG A 206 -11.58 -5.39 12.25
N ALA A 207 -11.91 -5.92 13.42
CA ALA A 207 -11.18 -5.62 14.65
C ALA A 207 -9.71 -6.05 14.58
N HIS A 208 -9.41 -7.19 13.96
CA HIS A 208 -8.03 -7.66 13.72
C HIS A 208 -7.25 -6.70 12.82
N ARG A 209 -7.82 -6.29 11.68
CA ARG A 209 -7.21 -5.29 10.77
C ARG A 209 -6.91 -3.98 11.49
N GLN A 210 -7.90 -3.47 12.23
CA GLN A 210 -7.74 -2.22 12.98
C GLN A 210 -6.72 -2.34 14.12
N ARG A 211 -6.62 -3.51 14.77
CA ARG A 211 -5.60 -3.76 15.77
C ARG A 211 -4.20 -3.68 15.17
N LEU A 212 -3.95 -4.38 14.05
CA LEU A 212 -2.65 -4.32 13.36
C LEU A 212 -2.31 -2.88 12.94
N LEU A 213 -3.27 -2.17 12.34
CA LEU A 213 -3.08 -0.77 11.95
C LEU A 213 -2.74 0.15 13.12
N ARG A 214 -3.40 -0.01 14.27
CA ARG A 214 -3.07 0.78 15.47
C ARG A 214 -1.64 0.53 15.96
N ARG A 215 -1.13 -0.70 15.82
CA ARG A 215 0.26 -1.03 16.20
C ARG A 215 1.28 -0.48 15.22
N CYS A 216 0.95 -0.47 13.93
CA CYS A 216 1.85 0.05 12.89
C CYS A 216 1.82 1.57 12.74
N ARG A 217 0.82 2.26 13.31
CA ARG A 217 0.80 3.72 13.33
C ARG A 217 1.92 4.23 14.25
N PRO A 218 2.88 5.04 13.76
CA PRO A 218 3.78 5.76 14.64
C PRO A 218 2.95 6.64 15.58
N SER A 219 3.48 6.87 16.77
CA SER A 219 3.06 7.94 17.69
C SER A 219 3.23 9.30 16.98
N GLY A 220 2.35 9.61 16.02
CA GLY A 220 2.54 10.67 15.03
C GLY A 220 1.90 10.47 13.65
N GLY A 221 1.20 9.35 13.39
CA GLY A 221 0.33 9.19 12.22
C GLY A 221 1.04 8.86 10.90
N ALA A 222 1.17 7.56 10.59
CA ALA A 222 1.42 7.11 9.23
C ALA A 222 0.08 7.00 8.47
N ARG A 223 0.11 7.36 7.19
CA ARG A 223 -1.03 7.22 6.28
C ARG A 223 -1.08 5.80 5.72
N ASN A 224 -2.17 5.10 6.00
CA ASN A 224 -2.59 3.95 5.22
C ASN A 224 -3.05 4.48 3.85
N ARG A 225 -2.53 3.96 2.74
CA ARG A 225 -3.11 4.19 1.41
C ARG A 225 -3.83 2.93 0.98
#